data_AF-A0A3M4SQW9-F1
#
_entry.id   AF-A0A3M4SQW9-F1
#
_cell.length_a   1.000
_cell.length_b   1.000
_cell.length_c   1.000
_cell.angle_alpha   90.00
_cell.angle_beta   90.00
_cell.angle_gamma   90.00
#
_symmetry.space_group_name_H-M   'P 1'
#
loop_
_entity.id
_entity.type
_entity.pdbx_description
1 polymer ?
#
loop_
_entity_poly.entity_id
_entity_poly.type
_entity_poly.pdbx_seq_one_letter_code
_entity_poly.pdbx_strand_id
1 'polypeptide(L)'
;MMPGASWTFDENGQLAPPKSFPHHGVLLVSCVTRPGSARDDARNRIRACTRKAVEQWLELPSDAITFISAPGLAPRLMIDGLPEPISHEAGFSLAAVNLNGAVGVDLMQVQPVPDWQVVARDYLGPDVGARLRDVSETMRPLAFARAWCELV
;
A
#
# COMPACT_ATOMS: atom_id res chain seq x y z
N MET A 1 4.12 20.48 -12.32
CA MET A 1 3.46 19.31 -11.67
C MET A 1 4.57 18.36 -11.25
N MET A 2 4.58 17.90 -10.00
CA MET A 2 5.65 17.03 -9.48
C MET A 2 5.65 15.69 -10.23
N PRO A 3 6.81 15.17 -10.70
CA PRO A 3 6.86 13.86 -11.34
C PRO A 3 6.54 12.75 -10.34
N GLY A 4 5.81 11.74 -10.78
CA GLY A 4 5.53 10.56 -9.98
C GLY A 4 6.79 9.73 -9.74
N ALA A 5 6.89 9.11 -8.56
CA ALA A 5 8.03 8.27 -8.22
C ALA A 5 7.63 7.02 -7.42
N SER A 6 8.43 5.97 -7.54
CA SER A 6 8.33 4.73 -6.75
C SER A 6 9.64 4.50 -6.00
N TRP A 7 9.54 4.47 -4.68
CA TRP A 7 10.66 4.42 -3.75
C TRP A 7 10.58 3.13 -2.96
N THR A 8 11.68 2.38 -2.91
CA THR A 8 11.75 1.09 -2.25
C THR A 8 12.86 1.08 -1.23
N PHE A 9 12.50 0.76 0.01
CA PHE A 9 13.42 0.60 1.13
C PHE A 9 13.68 -0.88 1.40
N ASP A 10 14.95 -1.24 1.50
CA ASP A 10 15.36 -2.58 1.91
C ASP A 10 15.10 -2.83 3.41
N GLU A 11 15.46 -4.03 3.89
CA GLU A 11 15.32 -4.42 5.29
C GLU A 11 16.07 -3.52 6.30
N ASN A 12 17.10 -2.82 5.83
CA ASN A 12 17.93 -1.91 6.62
C ASN A 12 17.45 -0.45 6.54
N GLY A 13 16.40 -0.17 5.76
CA GLY A 13 15.89 1.19 5.54
C GLY A 13 16.76 2.01 4.58
N GLN A 14 17.60 1.34 3.77
CA GLN A 14 18.31 1.97 2.67
C GLN A 14 17.38 2.08 1.46
N LEU A 15 17.40 3.26 0.84
CA LEU A 15 16.60 3.57 -0.33
C LEU A 15 17.31 3.04 -1.58
N ALA A 16 16.66 2.15 -2.31
CA ALA A 16 17.07 1.81 -3.67
C ALA A 16 16.85 3.01 -4.61
N PRO A 17 17.58 3.11 -5.73
CA PRO A 17 17.41 4.21 -6.68
C PRO A 17 15.92 4.42 -7.04
N PRO A 18 15.39 5.65 -6.85
CA PRO A 18 14.01 5.96 -7.19
C PRO A 18 13.69 5.62 -8.64
N LYS A 19 12.51 5.06 -8.87
CA LYS A 19 11.99 4.77 -10.21
C LYS A 19 10.91 5.77 -10.57
N SER A 20 10.72 6.02 -11.86
CA SER A 20 9.57 6.81 -12.33
C SER A 20 8.26 6.06 -12.04
N PHE A 21 7.21 6.82 -11.75
CA PHE A 21 5.85 6.30 -11.61
C PHE A 21 4.94 7.03 -12.60
N PRO A 22 4.03 6.33 -13.30
CA PRO A 22 3.29 6.89 -14.43
C PRO A 22 2.29 8.00 -14.03
N HIS A 23 1.95 8.11 -12.75
CA HIS A 23 1.01 9.12 -12.25
C HIS A 23 1.76 10.30 -11.64
N HIS A 24 1.62 11.48 -12.24
CA HIS A 24 2.19 12.72 -11.71
C HIS A 24 1.62 13.06 -10.33
N GLY A 25 2.46 13.59 -9.45
CA GLY A 25 2.07 13.94 -8.09
C GLY A 25 1.77 12.73 -7.20
N VAL A 26 2.10 11.51 -7.64
CA VAL A 26 1.97 10.30 -6.84
C VAL A 26 3.35 9.75 -6.46
N LEU A 27 3.56 9.53 -5.16
CA LEU A 27 4.71 8.83 -4.62
C LEU A 27 4.28 7.50 -4.02
N LEU A 28 4.79 6.41 -4.58
CA LEU A 28 4.62 5.07 -4.05
C LEU A 28 5.82 4.73 -3.17
N VAL A 29 5.59 4.35 -1.91
CA VAL A 29 6.65 3.98 -0.97
C VAL A 29 6.46 2.54 -0.55
N SER A 30 7.51 1.74 -0.71
CA SER A 30 7.52 0.33 -0.32
C SER A 30 8.65 0.05 0.66
N CYS A 31 8.43 -0.83 1.64
CA CYS A 31 9.51 -1.33 2.47
C CYS A 31 9.35 -2.83 2.79
N VAL A 32 10.47 -3.56 2.73
CA VAL A 32 10.52 -4.98 3.08
C VAL A 32 10.43 -5.12 4.59
N THR A 33 9.41 -5.77 5.15
CA THR A 33 9.33 -6.04 6.60
C THR A 33 9.86 -7.44 6.90
N ARG A 34 10.49 -7.65 8.06
CA ARG A 34 11.00 -8.99 8.39
C ARG A 34 9.83 -9.97 8.55
N PRO A 35 9.95 -11.22 8.04
CA PRO A 35 8.94 -12.24 8.29
C PRO A 35 8.73 -12.43 9.80
N GLY A 36 7.47 -12.49 10.24
CA GLY A 36 7.11 -12.64 11.65
C GLY A 36 7.18 -11.36 12.50
N SER A 37 7.47 -10.20 11.91
CA SER A 37 7.34 -8.91 12.61
C SER A 37 5.91 -8.68 13.12
N ALA A 38 5.78 -8.09 14.30
CA ALA A 38 4.48 -7.68 14.81
C ALA A 38 3.86 -6.62 13.86
N ARG A 39 2.53 -6.59 13.76
CA ARG A 39 1.81 -5.64 12.90
C ARG A 39 2.18 -4.19 13.18
N ASP A 40 2.42 -3.85 14.45
CA ASP A 40 2.79 -2.49 14.83
C ASP A 40 4.21 -2.12 14.42
N ASP A 41 5.15 -3.08 14.38
CA ASP A 41 6.50 -2.85 13.86
C ASP A 41 6.48 -2.55 12.36
N ALA A 42 5.70 -3.33 11.60
CA ALA A 42 5.51 -3.11 10.17
C ALA A 42 4.94 -1.69 9.89
N ARG A 43 3.91 -1.29 10.65
CA ARG A 43 3.29 0.05 10.57
C ARG A 43 4.24 1.17 10.96
N ASN A 44 5.06 1.00 11.99
CA ASN A 44 6.01 2.03 12.39
C ASN A 44 7.11 2.19 11.34
N ARG A 45 7.55 1.08 10.74
CA ARG A 45 8.62 1.08 9.75
C ARG A 45 8.22 1.77 8.44
N ILE A 46 7.09 1.39 7.85
CA ILE A 46 6.58 2.04 6.65
C ILE A 46 6.26 3.53 6.87
N ARG A 47 5.81 3.94 8.07
CA ARG A 47 5.64 5.37 8.40
C ARG A 47 6.98 6.10 8.37
N ALA A 48 8.03 5.52 8.96
CA ALA A 48 9.37 6.10 8.92
C ALA A 48 9.92 6.19 7.48
N CYS A 49 9.76 5.13 6.68
CA CYS A 49 10.14 5.13 5.27
C CYS A 49 9.37 6.17 4.45
N THR A 50 8.05 6.27 4.67
CA THR A 50 7.18 7.24 3.99
C THR A 50 7.58 8.66 4.34
N ARG A 51 7.84 8.96 5.63
CA ARG A 51 8.34 10.26 6.06
C ARG A 51 9.61 10.64 5.29
N LYS A 52 10.63 9.78 5.36
CA LYS A 52 11.92 10.02 4.70
C LYS A 52 11.76 10.20 3.19
N ALA A 53 10.87 9.43 2.57
CA ALA A 53 10.60 9.52 1.14
C ALA A 53 9.96 10.87 0.77
N VAL A 54 8.98 11.32 1.54
CA VAL A 54 8.28 12.59 1.32
C VAL A 54 9.20 13.78 1.58
N GLU A 55 9.97 13.77 2.68
CA GLU A 55 10.97 14.82 2.97
C GLU A 55 11.92 15.01 1.78
N GLN A 56 12.44 13.92 1.24
CA GLN A 56 13.39 13.97 0.13
C GLN A 56 12.71 14.28 -1.21
N TRP A 57 11.51 13.77 -1.46
CA TRP A 57 10.80 14.00 -2.72
C TRP A 57 10.30 15.45 -2.83
N LEU A 58 9.81 16.03 -1.74
CA LEU A 58 9.29 17.40 -1.70
C LEU A 58 10.32 18.44 -1.25
N GLU A 59 11.55 18.01 -0.91
CA GLU A 59 12.60 18.87 -0.34
C GLU A 59 12.16 19.61 0.93
N LEU A 60 11.39 18.94 1.78
CA LEU A 60 10.82 19.49 3.02
C LEU A 60 11.70 19.18 4.23
N PRO A 61 11.72 20.08 5.24
CA PRO A 61 12.32 19.79 6.54
C PRO A 61 11.49 18.77 7.32
N SER A 62 12.12 18.04 8.23
CA SER A 62 11.51 16.90 8.92
C SER A 62 10.36 17.25 9.88
N ASP A 63 10.26 18.52 10.29
CA ASP A 63 9.18 19.06 11.12
C ASP A 63 7.94 19.47 10.33
N ALA A 64 8.01 19.51 8.98
CA ALA A 64 6.87 19.83 8.12
C ALA A 64 5.87 18.67 7.97
N ILE A 65 6.21 17.45 8.43
CA ILE A 65 5.41 16.24 8.18
C ILE A 65 4.87 15.65 9.48
N THR A 66 3.55 15.74 9.67
CA THR A 66 2.86 15.17 10.83
C THR A 66 2.06 13.92 10.45
N PHE A 67 2.23 12.82 11.18
CA PHE A 67 1.38 11.64 11.03
C PHE A 67 0.28 11.67 12.09
N ILE A 68 -0.98 11.61 11.65
CA ILE A 68 -2.13 11.47 12.53
C ILE A 68 -2.59 10.02 12.52
N SER A 69 -2.56 9.38 13.68
CA SER A 69 -3.07 8.02 13.86
C SER A 69 -4.07 8.05 15.02
N ALA A 70 -5.35 7.90 14.70
CA ALA A 70 -6.41 7.76 15.70
C ALA A 70 -7.00 6.34 15.63
N PRO A 71 -7.30 5.68 16.77
CA PRO A 71 -7.95 4.38 16.76
C PRO A 71 -9.24 4.39 15.94
N GLY A 72 -9.41 3.41 15.04
CA GLY A 72 -10.59 3.29 14.18
C GLY A 72 -10.59 4.17 12.92
N LEU A 73 -9.57 5.01 12.71
CA LEU A 73 -9.38 5.77 11.47
C LEU A 73 -8.14 5.27 10.72
N ALA A 74 -8.22 5.22 9.39
CA ALA A 74 -7.06 4.97 8.56
C ALA A 74 -5.94 5.97 8.91
N PRO A 75 -4.68 5.54 9.11
CA PRO A 75 -3.57 6.44 9.38
C PRO A 75 -3.50 7.54 8.32
N ARG A 76 -3.30 8.79 8.74
CA ARG A 76 -3.22 9.95 7.85
C ARG A 76 -1.83 10.55 7.90
N LEU A 77 -1.26 10.79 6.73
CA LEU A 77 -0.14 11.73 6.59
C LEU A 77 -0.71 13.15 6.46
N MET A 78 -0.13 14.13 7.16
CA MET A 78 -0.33 15.55 6.91
C MET A 78 0.97 16.16 6.41
N ILE A 79 0.92 16.68 5.19
CA ILE A 79 1.92 17.57 4.59
C ILE A 79 1.19 18.89 4.41
N ASP A 80 1.58 19.95 5.13
CA ASP A 80 0.94 21.27 5.09
C ASP A 80 -0.61 21.27 5.22
N GLY A 81 -1.20 20.25 5.87
CA GLY A 81 -2.64 20.18 6.17
C GLY A 81 -3.54 19.30 5.27
N LEU A 82 -3.00 18.53 4.32
CA LEU A 82 -3.79 17.63 3.46
C LEU A 82 -3.65 16.12 3.84
N PRO A 83 -4.73 15.30 3.86
CA PRO A 83 -4.72 13.92 4.36
C PRO A 83 -4.51 12.81 3.30
N GLU A 84 -3.77 11.74 3.61
CA GLU A 84 -3.56 10.56 2.70
C GLU A 84 -3.41 9.20 3.41
N PRO A 85 -3.73 8.04 2.77
CA PRO A 85 -3.79 6.70 3.41
C PRO A 85 -2.60 5.74 3.14
N ILE A 86 -2.56 4.62 3.90
CA ILE A 86 -1.46 3.63 3.95
C ILE A 86 -2.03 2.18 3.95
N SER A 87 -1.39 1.20 3.28
CA SER A 87 -1.76 -0.24 3.31
C SER A 87 -0.59 -1.21 3.62
N HIS A 88 -0.89 -2.41 4.16
CA HIS A 88 0.13 -3.36 4.67
C HIS A 88 -0.24 -4.82 4.41
N GLU A 89 0.75 -5.64 4.04
CA GLU A 89 0.69 -7.11 3.98
C GLU A 89 1.92 -7.73 4.68
N ALA A 90 1.88 -9.00 5.05
CA ALA A 90 3.01 -9.68 5.70
C ALA A 90 4.28 -9.68 4.82
N GLY A 91 5.42 -9.24 5.38
CA GLY A 91 6.71 -9.24 4.67
C GLY A 91 6.93 -8.01 3.77
N PHE A 92 5.90 -7.23 3.47
CA PHE A 92 6.01 -6.05 2.62
C PHE A 92 4.94 -5.00 2.95
N SER A 93 5.36 -3.76 3.16
CA SER A 93 4.43 -2.65 3.42
C SER A 93 4.45 -1.64 2.27
N LEU A 94 3.29 -1.02 2.00
CA LEU A 94 3.09 -0.13 0.87
C LEU A 94 2.29 1.12 1.28
N ALA A 95 2.82 2.30 0.98
CA ALA A 95 2.13 3.56 1.17
C ALA A 95 2.03 4.28 -0.18
N ALA A 96 0.96 5.05 -0.36
CA ALA A 96 0.81 5.94 -1.50
C ALA A 96 0.53 7.35 -1.01
N VAL A 97 1.22 8.31 -1.61
CA VAL A 97 1.05 9.74 -1.37
C VAL A 97 0.59 10.36 -2.69
N ASN A 98 -0.45 11.18 -2.68
CA ASN A 98 -1.01 11.84 -3.86
C ASN A 98 -1.34 13.31 -3.58
N LEU A 99 -0.51 14.19 -4.13
CA LEU A 99 -0.63 15.65 -3.97
C LEU A 99 -1.93 16.24 -4.56
N ASN A 100 -2.69 15.46 -5.33
CA ASN A 100 -3.91 15.91 -6.00
C ASN A 100 -5.20 15.35 -5.40
N GLY A 101 -5.13 14.65 -4.26
CA GLY A 101 -6.32 14.18 -3.54
C GLY A 101 -6.19 12.76 -3.01
N ALA A 102 -7.33 12.18 -2.64
CA ALA A 102 -7.36 10.84 -2.07
C ALA A 102 -6.77 9.80 -3.05
N VAL A 103 -6.02 8.85 -2.51
CA VAL A 103 -5.48 7.69 -3.23
C VAL A 103 -5.75 6.45 -2.41
N GLY A 104 -6.23 5.38 -3.01
CA GLY A 104 -6.31 4.07 -2.37
C GLY A 104 -5.08 3.23 -2.73
N VAL A 105 -4.58 2.42 -1.80
CA VAL A 105 -3.55 1.43 -2.12
C VAL A 105 -3.85 0.15 -1.37
N ASP A 106 -3.66 -0.99 -2.04
CA ASP A 106 -3.84 -2.30 -1.42
C ASP A 106 -2.76 -3.27 -1.85
N LEU A 107 -2.54 -4.26 -0.99
CA LEU A 107 -1.55 -5.28 -1.20
C LEU A 107 -2.09 -6.60 -0.68
N MET A 108 -2.09 -7.60 -1.55
CA MET A 108 -2.47 -8.96 -1.21
C MET A 108 -1.40 -9.93 -1.67
N GLN A 109 -0.97 -10.83 -0.79
CA GLN A 109 -0.11 -11.93 -1.17
C GLN A 109 -0.87 -12.91 -2.09
N VAL A 110 -0.26 -13.26 -3.24
CA VAL A 110 -0.84 -14.27 -4.13
C VAL A 110 -0.63 -15.65 -3.50
N GLN A 111 -1.70 -16.20 -2.94
CA GLN A 111 -1.70 -17.51 -2.32
C GLN A 111 -3.10 -18.14 -2.40
N PRO A 112 -3.21 -19.48 -2.30
CA PRO A 112 -4.51 -20.13 -2.16
C PRO A 112 -5.27 -19.55 -0.97
N VAL A 113 -6.49 -19.08 -1.22
CA VAL A 113 -7.39 -18.59 -0.18
C VAL A 113 -8.32 -19.73 0.21
N PRO A 114 -8.27 -20.23 1.47
CA PRO A 114 -9.24 -21.19 1.96
C PRO A 114 -10.65 -20.61 1.86
N ASP A 115 -11.63 -21.44 1.47
CA ASP A 115 -13.04 -21.04 1.34
C ASP A 115 -13.25 -19.79 0.47
N TRP A 116 -12.41 -19.60 -0.56
CA TRP A 116 -12.43 -18.41 -1.42
C TRP A 116 -13.82 -18.09 -2.00
N GLN A 117 -14.70 -19.09 -2.20
CA GLN A 117 -16.06 -18.84 -2.67
C GLN A 117 -16.90 -18.03 -1.68
N VAL A 118 -16.75 -18.30 -0.38
CA VAL A 118 -17.45 -17.58 0.70
C VAL A 118 -16.94 -16.15 0.75
N VAL A 119 -15.62 -15.98 0.76
CA VAL A 119 -14.99 -14.65 0.77
C VAL A 119 -15.38 -13.85 -0.47
N ALA A 120 -15.32 -14.44 -1.66
CA ALA A 120 -15.70 -13.77 -2.90
C ALA A 120 -17.18 -13.35 -2.90
N ARG A 121 -18.08 -14.20 -2.40
CA ARG A 121 -19.50 -13.85 -2.28
C ARG A 121 -19.72 -12.66 -1.35
N ASP A 122 -19.07 -12.67 -0.19
CA ASP A 122 -19.33 -11.69 0.86
C ASP A 122 -18.66 -10.33 0.58
N TYR A 123 -17.52 -10.32 -0.12
CA TYR A 123 -16.71 -9.10 -0.32
C TYR A 123 -16.54 -8.66 -1.79
N LEU A 124 -16.55 -9.58 -2.76
CA LEU A 124 -16.33 -9.27 -4.19
C LEU A 124 -17.63 -9.28 -5.01
N GLY A 125 -18.71 -9.82 -4.45
CA GLY A 125 -19.99 -9.94 -5.11
C GLY A 125 -20.11 -11.15 -6.05
N PRO A 126 -21.35 -11.44 -6.49
CA PRO A 126 -21.68 -12.69 -7.19
C PRO A 126 -21.02 -12.82 -8.56
N ASP A 127 -20.85 -11.72 -9.30
CA ASP A 127 -20.28 -11.73 -10.65
C ASP A 127 -18.78 -12.06 -10.63
N VAL A 128 -18.04 -11.45 -9.71
CA VAL A 128 -16.62 -11.76 -9.49
C VAL A 128 -16.46 -13.22 -9.06
N GLY A 129 -17.30 -13.66 -8.11
CA GLY A 129 -17.31 -15.06 -7.66
C GLY A 129 -17.59 -16.05 -8.79
N ALA A 130 -18.47 -15.72 -9.73
CA ALA A 130 -18.71 -16.54 -10.92
C ALA A 130 -17.48 -16.62 -11.82
N ARG A 131 -16.87 -15.48 -12.16
CA ARG A 131 -15.64 -15.45 -12.99
C ARG A 131 -14.52 -16.27 -12.36
N LEU A 132 -14.34 -16.17 -11.04
CA LEU A 132 -13.32 -16.93 -10.32
C LEU A 132 -13.54 -18.44 -10.32
N ARG A 133 -14.80 -18.92 -10.47
CA ARG A 133 -15.10 -20.35 -10.64
C ARG A 133 -14.62 -20.88 -11.98
N ASP A 134 -14.70 -20.06 -13.03
CA ASP A 134 -14.29 -20.43 -14.38
C ASP A 134 -12.77 -20.37 -14.59
N VAL A 135 -12.04 -19.74 -13.66
CA VAL A 135 -10.57 -19.72 -13.64
C VAL A 135 -10.03 -21.05 -13.11
N SER A 136 -9.00 -21.58 -13.78
CA SER A 136 -8.29 -22.79 -13.35
C SER A 136 -7.72 -22.67 -11.94
N GLU A 137 -7.62 -23.78 -11.22
CA GLU A 137 -7.16 -23.77 -9.83
C GLU A 137 -5.79 -23.11 -9.64
N THR A 138 -4.89 -23.32 -10.59
CA THR A 138 -3.54 -22.74 -10.57
C THR A 138 -3.55 -21.21 -10.72
N MET A 139 -4.49 -20.66 -11.50
CA MET A 139 -4.56 -19.22 -11.76
C MET A 139 -5.49 -18.47 -10.82
N ARG A 140 -6.36 -19.18 -10.11
CA ARG A 140 -7.36 -18.59 -9.23
C ARG A 140 -6.78 -17.75 -8.10
N PRO A 141 -5.70 -18.14 -7.40
CA PRO A 141 -5.05 -17.29 -6.40
C PRO A 141 -4.69 -15.90 -6.94
N LEU A 142 -4.13 -15.85 -8.15
CA LEU A 142 -3.76 -14.59 -8.79
C LEU A 142 -5.00 -13.79 -9.19
N ALA A 143 -6.01 -14.43 -9.76
CA ALA A 143 -7.25 -13.78 -10.15
C ALA A 143 -8.02 -13.22 -8.93
N PHE A 144 -8.03 -13.95 -7.82
CA PHE A 144 -8.61 -13.52 -6.56
C PHE A 144 -7.88 -12.29 -6.02
N ALA A 145 -6.54 -12.35 -5.91
CA ALA A 145 -5.75 -11.25 -5.39
C ALA A 145 -5.92 -9.96 -6.23
N ARG A 146 -6.02 -10.08 -7.55
CA ARG A 146 -6.33 -8.95 -8.43
C ARG A 146 -7.71 -8.35 -8.14
N ALA A 147 -8.74 -9.19 -8.10
CA ALA A 147 -10.09 -8.74 -7.83
C ALA A 147 -10.24 -8.09 -6.44
N TRP A 148 -9.47 -8.57 -5.47
CA TRP A 148 -9.39 -7.98 -4.13
C TRP A 148 -8.79 -6.57 -4.17
N CYS A 149 -7.62 -6.40 -4.79
CA CYS A 149 -6.96 -5.09 -4.87
C CYS A 149 -7.73 -4.07 -5.72
N GLU A 150 -8.68 -4.49 -6.57
CA GLU A 150 -9.56 -3.61 -7.35
C GLU A 150 -10.70 -2.99 -6.52
N LEU A 151 -10.92 -3.42 -5.27
CA LEU A 151 -11.94 -2.86 -4.37
C LEU A 151 -11.58 -1.47 -3.80
N VAL A 152 -10.36 -0.99 -4.06
CA VAL A 152 -9.72 0.09 -3.29
C VAL A 152 -9.80 1.44 -3.97
#